data_AF-A0A7X7IUR2-F1
#
_entry.id   AF-A0A7X7IUR2-F1
#
_cell.length_a   1.000
_cell.length_b   1.000
_cell.length_c   1.000
_cell.angle_alpha   90.00
_cell.angle_beta   90.00
_cell.angle_gamma   90.00
#
_symmetry.space_group_name_H-M   'P 1'
#
loop_
_entity.id
_entity.type
_entity.pdbx_description
1 polymer ?
#
loop_
_entity_poly.entity_id
_entity_poly.type
_entity_poly.pdbx_seq_one_letter_code
_entity_poly.pdbx_strand_id
1 'polypeptide(L)'
;GYADWLRQRANAATPDASAAAEASSAARPARKRDDRLGYAEKRELAALPGKIEALEQEVAAIHALLSDPTVFVRDAAGAAAAAERLPTAQAELESVLERWMALEARNG
;
A
#
# COMPACT_ATOMS: atom_id res chain seq x y z
N GLY A 1 10.62 3.75 1.40
CA GLY A 1 9.71 2.58 1.55
C GLY A 1 8.31 3.08 1.88
N TYR A 2 7.24 2.30 1.72
CA TYR A 2 5.83 2.74 1.85
C TYR A 2 5.48 3.58 3.11
N ALA A 3 6.27 3.44 4.18
CA ALA A 3 6.25 4.34 5.34
C ALA A 3 6.46 5.83 4.99
N ASP A 4 7.23 6.13 3.94
CA ASP A 4 7.44 7.48 3.43
C ASP A 4 6.25 7.99 2.62
N TRP A 5 5.51 7.13 1.91
CA TRP A 5 4.32 7.56 1.15
C TRP A 5 3.16 7.95 2.07
N LEU A 6 2.96 7.19 3.15
CA LEU A 6 1.99 7.53 4.20
C LEU A 6 2.41 8.79 4.98
N ARG A 7 3.71 8.98 5.24
CA ARG A 7 4.23 10.23 5.83
C ARG A 7 4.05 11.44 4.91
N GLN A 8 4.22 11.26 3.61
CA GLN A 8 4.10 12.34 2.63
C GLN A 8 2.65 12.82 2.49
N ARG A 9 1.65 11.92 2.63
CA ARG A 9 0.23 12.31 2.65
C ARG A 9 -0.21 12.95 3.97
N ALA A 10 0.38 12.55 5.09
CA ALA A 10 0.16 13.21 6.38
C ALA A 10 0.80 14.61 6.45
N ASN A 11 1.89 14.84 5.71
CA ASN A 11 2.62 16.11 5.67
C ASN A 11 2.16 17.06 4.56
N ALA A 12 1.26 16.64 3.66
CA ALA A 12 0.69 17.50 2.61
C ALA A 12 -0.50 18.37 3.09
N ALA A 13 -0.78 18.39 4.40
CA ALA A 13 -1.73 19.29 5.01
C ALA A 13 -0.99 20.49 5.63
N THR A 14 -0.89 21.57 4.82
CA THR A 14 -0.53 22.96 5.16
C THR A 14 0.95 23.28 5.42
N PRO A 15 1.43 24.36 4.78
CA PRO A 15 1.49 25.60 5.54
C PRO A 15 0.89 26.77 4.75
N ASP A 16 -0.16 27.37 5.30
CA ASP A 16 -0.43 28.80 5.06
C ASP A 16 -0.44 29.51 6.42
N ALA A 17 0.12 30.71 6.40
CA ALA A 17 0.68 31.41 7.54
C ALA A 17 -0.35 32.22 8.34
N SER A 18 0.13 32.67 9.51
CA SER A 18 -0.32 33.86 10.27
C SER A 18 -1.41 33.66 11.33
N ALA A 19 -0.98 33.69 12.60
CA ALA A 19 -1.28 34.80 13.53
C ALA A 19 -0.97 34.37 14.98
N ALA A 20 -0.19 35.19 15.66
CA ALA A 20 0.02 35.12 17.10
C ALA A 20 -1.26 35.49 17.86
N ALA A 21 -1.58 34.76 18.94
CA ALA A 21 -2.14 35.29 20.19
C ALA A 21 -2.28 34.16 21.23
N GLU A 22 -2.03 34.54 22.48
CA GLU A 22 -2.02 33.74 23.70
C GLU A 22 -3.31 33.00 24.06
N ALA A 23 -3.12 32.09 25.02
CA ALA A 23 -4.02 31.72 26.11
C ALA A 23 -4.78 30.39 25.99
N SER A 24 -4.32 29.47 26.85
CA SER A 24 -5.10 28.53 27.65
C SER A 24 -6.24 27.79 26.97
N SER A 25 -5.99 26.51 26.66
CA SER A 25 -7.05 25.52 26.70
C SER A 25 -6.52 24.25 27.32
N ALA A 26 -7.12 23.91 28.46
CA ALA A 26 -6.93 22.68 29.20
C ALA A 26 -6.66 21.50 28.27
N ALA A 27 -5.63 20.72 28.58
CA ALA A 27 -5.35 19.45 27.93
C ALA A 27 -6.60 18.57 28.03
N ARG A 28 -7.44 18.61 27.00
CA ARG A 28 -8.59 17.75 26.83
C ARG A 28 -8.06 16.32 26.92
N PRO A 29 -8.66 15.43 27.74
CA PRO A 29 -8.19 14.05 27.80
C PRO A 29 -8.15 13.52 26.37
N ALA A 30 -6.98 13.04 25.96
CA ALA A 30 -6.76 12.48 24.64
C ALA A 30 -7.85 11.41 24.46
N ARG A 31 -8.87 11.73 23.67
CA ARG A 31 -9.92 10.77 23.31
C ARG A 31 -9.16 9.57 22.75
N LYS A 32 -9.29 8.41 23.42
CA LYS A 32 -8.82 7.14 22.88
C LYS A 32 -9.28 7.12 21.43
N ARG A 33 -8.32 7.12 20.49
CA ARG A 33 -8.64 7.04 19.07
C ARG A 33 -9.49 5.79 18.93
N ASP A 34 -10.75 6.00 18.54
CA ASP A 34 -11.70 4.93 18.30
C ASP A 34 -11.04 3.99 17.30
N ASP A 35 -10.89 2.71 17.66
CA ASP A 35 -10.13 1.73 16.87
C ASP A 35 -10.82 1.46 15.51
N ARG A 36 -12.08 1.91 15.40
CA ARG A 36 -12.95 1.80 14.25
C ARG A 36 -12.39 2.48 13.01
N LEU A 37 -12.52 1.78 11.87
CA LEU A 37 -12.09 2.29 10.57
C LEU A 37 -12.77 3.61 10.18
N GLY A 38 -11.96 4.58 9.73
CA GLY A 38 -12.45 5.80 9.09
C GLY A 38 -13.00 5.57 7.68
N TYR A 39 -13.71 6.54 7.10
CA TYR A 39 -14.28 6.44 5.75
C TYR A 39 -13.24 6.11 4.67
N ALA A 40 -12.07 6.76 4.72
CA ALA A 40 -10.99 6.49 3.78
C ALA A 40 -10.44 5.06 3.91
N GLU A 41 -10.31 4.57 5.15
CA GLU A 41 -9.83 3.20 5.42
C GLU A 41 -10.85 2.14 4.98
N LYS A 42 -12.16 2.40 5.11
CA LYS A 42 -13.19 1.50 4.59
C LYS A 42 -13.17 1.41 3.06
N ARG A 43 -12.95 2.55 2.38
CA ARG A 43 -12.79 2.56 0.92
C ARG A 43 -11.52 1.86 0.48
N GLU A 44 -10.44 2.03 1.22
CA GLU A 44 -9.19 1.31 0.99
C GLU A 44 -9.41 -0.19 1.15
N LEU A 45 -9.98 -0.63 2.28
CA LEU A 45 -10.28 -2.03 2.54
C LEU A 45 -11.09 -2.68 1.41
N ALA A 46 -12.12 -1.99 0.91
CA ALA A 46 -12.93 -2.47 -0.20
C ALA A 46 -12.17 -2.59 -1.54
N ALA A 47 -11.08 -1.83 -1.73
CA ALA A 47 -10.28 -1.85 -2.95
C ALA A 47 -9.12 -2.86 -2.92
N LEU A 48 -8.61 -3.21 -1.73
CA LEU A 48 -7.46 -4.09 -1.58
C LEU A 48 -7.63 -5.48 -2.19
N PRO A 49 -8.78 -6.17 -2.08
CA PRO A 49 -8.97 -7.49 -2.70
C PRO A 49 -8.72 -7.50 -4.23
N GLY A 50 -9.21 -6.49 -4.95
CA GLY A 50 -8.95 -6.39 -6.39
C GLY A 50 -7.48 -6.09 -6.71
N LYS A 51 -6.78 -5.36 -5.83
CA LYS A 51 -5.33 -5.14 -5.98
C LYS A 51 -4.53 -6.42 -5.71
N ILE A 52 -4.94 -7.21 -4.71
CA ILE A 52 -4.35 -8.52 -4.39
C ILE A 52 -4.47 -9.43 -5.60
N GLU A 53 -5.69 -9.60 -6.14
CA GLU A 53 -5.95 -10.46 -7.30
C GLU A 53 -5.10 -10.06 -8.52
N ALA A 54 -4.99 -8.75 -8.80
CA ALA A 54 -4.18 -8.27 -9.91
C ALA A 54 -2.69 -8.60 -9.74
N LEU A 55 -2.15 -8.44 -8.53
CA LEU A 55 -0.75 -8.77 -8.23
C LEU A 55 -0.50 -10.28 -8.25
N GLU A 56 -1.44 -11.09 -7.76
CA GLU A 56 -1.38 -12.55 -7.84
C GLU A 56 -1.36 -13.03 -9.30
N GLN A 57 -2.22 -12.47 -10.16
CA GLN A 57 -2.24 -12.76 -11.59
C GLN A 57 -0.94 -12.35 -12.27
N GLU A 58 -0.38 -11.18 -11.93
CA GLU A 58 0.90 -10.72 -12.46
C GLU A 58 2.04 -11.68 -12.08
N VAL A 59 2.14 -12.04 -10.79
CA VAL A 59 3.14 -13.00 -10.31
C VAL A 59 2.99 -14.34 -11.02
N ALA A 60 1.76 -14.87 -11.14
CA ALA A 60 1.50 -16.12 -11.83
C ALA A 60 1.90 -16.07 -13.32
N ALA A 61 1.61 -14.96 -14.00
CA ALA A 61 1.97 -14.75 -15.40
C ALA A 61 3.50 -14.69 -15.59
N ILE A 62 4.21 -13.99 -14.71
CA ILE A 62 5.67 -13.93 -14.74
C ILE A 62 6.28 -15.32 -14.50
N HIS A 63 5.78 -16.07 -13.51
CA HIS A 63 6.22 -17.45 -13.27
C HIS A 63 6.00 -18.34 -14.50
N ALA A 64 4.83 -18.25 -15.14
CA ALA A 64 4.52 -19.01 -16.34
C ALA A 64 5.47 -18.65 -17.50
N LEU A 65 5.76 -17.36 -17.69
CA LEU A 65 6.71 -16.88 -18.70
C LEU A 65 8.11 -17.44 -18.45
N LEU A 66 8.63 -17.31 -17.23
CA LEU A 66 9.99 -17.74 -16.88
C LEU A 66 10.16 -19.26 -16.84
N SER A 67 9.06 -20.01 -16.74
CA SER A 67 9.07 -21.47 -16.82
C SER A 67 9.17 -22.01 -18.25
N ASP A 68 8.89 -21.18 -19.27
CA ASP A 68 9.05 -21.53 -20.68
C ASP A 68 10.50 -21.27 -21.14
N PRO A 69 11.36 -22.28 -21.32
CA PRO A 69 12.74 -22.07 -21.73
C PRO A 69 12.87 -21.43 -23.12
N THR A 70 11.84 -21.51 -23.97
CA THR A 70 11.87 -20.90 -25.30
C THR A 70 11.81 -19.38 -25.26
N VAL A 71 11.30 -18.78 -24.16
CA VAL A 71 11.23 -17.32 -24.00
C VAL A 71 12.62 -16.70 -23.99
N PHE A 72 13.63 -17.37 -23.42
CA PHE A 72 14.99 -16.83 -23.37
C PHE A 72 15.67 -16.77 -24.74
N VAL A 73 15.16 -17.53 -25.72
CA VAL A 73 15.62 -17.48 -27.12
C VAL A 73 14.80 -16.48 -27.93
N ARG A 74 13.47 -16.47 -27.75
CA ARG A 74 12.55 -15.62 -28.53
C ARG A 74 12.56 -14.16 -28.07
N ASP A 75 12.67 -13.93 -26.76
CA ASP A 75 12.57 -12.62 -26.11
C ASP A 75 13.36 -12.60 -24.80
N ALA A 76 14.69 -12.64 -24.92
CA ALA A 76 15.59 -12.59 -23.77
C ALA A 76 15.42 -11.31 -22.94
N ALA A 77 15.11 -10.18 -23.58
CA ALA A 77 14.92 -8.90 -22.91
C ALA A 77 13.64 -8.88 -22.07
N GLY A 78 12.53 -9.37 -22.62
CA GLY A 78 11.28 -9.53 -21.87
C GLY A 78 11.41 -10.51 -20.71
N ALA A 79 12.13 -11.63 -20.92
CA ALA A 79 12.41 -12.60 -19.85
C ALA A 79 13.24 -11.98 -18.72
N ALA A 80 14.28 -11.19 -19.05
CA ALA A 80 15.09 -10.49 -18.06
C ALA A 80 14.26 -9.46 -17.28
N ALA A 81 13.46 -8.64 -17.96
CA ALA A 81 12.59 -7.65 -17.32
C ALA A 81 11.55 -8.32 -16.40
N ALA A 82 10.98 -9.46 -16.81
CA ALA A 82 10.05 -10.22 -15.99
C ALA A 82 10.74 -10.80 -14.73
N ALA A 83 11.96 -11.31 -14.87
CA ALA A 83 12.76 -11.79 -13.74
C ALA A 83 13.10 -10.66 -12.74
N GLU A 84 13.37 -9.45 -13.23
CA GLU A 84 13.58 -8.26 -12.38
C GLU A 84 12.29 -7.77 -11.71
N ARG A 85 11.15 -7.85 -12.41
CA ARG A 85 9.83 -7.43 -11.88
C ARG A 85 9.31 -8.36 -10.79
N LEU A 86 9.55 -9.66 -10.91
CA LEU A 86 9.02 -10.69 -10.02
C LEU A 86 9.19 -10.38 -8.52
N PRO A 87 10.42 -10.13 -8.00
CA PRO A 87 10.60 -9.86 -6.57
C PRO A 87 9.87 -8.61 -6.10
N THR A 88 9.77 -7.57 -6.95
CA THR A 88 8.99 -6.37 -6.63
C THR A 88 7.49 -6.67 -6.57
N ALA A 89 6.95 -7.45 -7.51
CA ALA A 89 5.54 -7.81 -7.52
C ALA A 89 5.16 -8.66 -6.29
N GLN A 90 6.03 -9.59 -5.89
CA GLN A 90 5.86 -10.39 -4.67
C GLN A 90 5.89 -9.53 -3.41
N ALA A 91 6.86 -8.61 -3.28
CA ALA A 91 6.92 -7.70 -2.13
C ALA A 91 5.73 -6.74 -2.05
N GLU A 92 5.22 -6.28 -3.20
CA GLU A 92 3.99 -5.49 -3.27
C GLU A 92 2.77 -6.29 -2.83
N LEU A 93 2.66 -7.55 -3.27
CA LEU A 93 1.57 -8.44 -2.87
C LEU A 93 1.57 -8.67 -1.36
N GLU A 94 2.72 -9.02 -0.77
CA GLU A 94 2.88 -9.19 0.67
C GLU A 94 2.47 -7.92 1.44
N SER A 95 2.95 -6.75 1.01
CA SER A 95 2.60 -5.48 1.65
C SER A 95 1.11 -5.16 1.59
N VAL A 96 0.45 -5.47 0.47
CA VAL A 96 -1.00 -5.26 0.30
C VAL A 96 -1.79 -6.24 1.17
N LEU A 97 -1.36 -7.50 1.26
CA LEU A 97 -1.95 -8.50 2.16
C LEU A 97 -1.83 -8.08 3.63
N GLU A 98 -0.67 -7.63 4.07
CA GLU A 98 -0.47 -7.10 5.42
C GLU A 98 -1.40 -5.92 5.72
N ARG A 99 -1.54 -4.98 4.77
CA ARG A 99 -2.45 -3.84 4.93
C ARG A 99 -3.91 -4.29 5.00
N TRP A 100 -4.32 -5.24 4.17
CA TRP A 100 -5.67 -5.76 4.18
C TRP A 100 -5.99 -6.43 5.52
N MET A 101 -5.11 -7.32 6.00
CA MET A 101 -5.27 -7.98 7.31
C MET A 101 -5.33 -6.96 8.46
N ALA A 102 -4.48 -5.94 8.45
CA ALA A 102 -4.49 -4.90 9.49
C ALA A 102 -5.78 -4.06 9.50
N LEU A 103 -6.40 -3.85 8.34
CA LEU A 103 -7.69 -3.15 8.24
C LEU A 103 -8.84 -4.07 8.64
N GLU A 104 -8.86 -5.33 8.20
CA GLU A 104 -9.87 -6.32 8.61
C GLU A 104 -9.88 -6.54 10.13
N ALA A 105 -8.70 -6.59 10.77
CA ALA A 105 -8.60 -6.73 12.22
C ALA A 105 -9.28 -5.61 13.02
N ARG A 106 -9.47 -4.43 12.41
CA ARG A 106 -10.14 -3.25 12.99
C ARG A 106 -11.56 -3.04 12.46
N ASN A 107 -12.00 -3.86 11.51
CA ASN A 107 -13.31 -3.80 10.87
C ASN A 107 -14.39 -4.53 11.71
N GLY A 108 -13.98 -5.56 12.47
CA GLY A 108 -14.80 -6.25 13.48
C GLY A 108 -14.79 -5.59 14.85
#